data_AF-A0AAU4NXF5-F1
#
_entry.id   AF-A0AAU4NXF5-F1
#
_cell.length_a   1.000
_cell.length_b   1.000
_cell.length_c   1.000
_cell.angle_alpha   90.00
_cell.angle_beta   90.00
_cell.angle_gamma   90.00
#
_symmetry.space_group_name_H-M   'P 1'
#
loop_
_entity.id
_entity.type
_entity.pdbx_description
1 polymer ?
#
loop_
_entity_poly.entity_id
_entity_poly.type
_entity_poly.pdbx_seq_one_letter_code
_entity_poly.pdbx_strand_id
1 'polypeptide(L)'
;MTDQYTFTDPVTQYRQDGYPEQHQDPPGLAAELEPKADHGEGSYRGTGRLTGRKALVTGADSGIGRAVAIALAREGADVVLNYLPSEEKDAQEVADLVRTAGRTAVLAPADLTDESAARGIVRTTVEKFGGIDLLVNVAGKQQYVEKLEDLSPEQFDATFKTNVYALFWIIQEAVPHMPAGSTIVNTSSIQAYTPSPGLVDYATTKMAINTMSKALAQQLAPRGIRVNVVAPGPFWTPLQASGGQPTSALPEFGQETPLGRAGQPAELAGAYVYLSSAESGYVTGDTLNVNGGMPTP
;
A
#
# COMPACT_ATOMS: atom_id res chain seq x y z
N MET A 1 -13.57 -21.85 -0.18
CA MET A 1 -13.36 -20.45 -0.59
C MET A 1 -12.72 -20.46 -1.94
N THR A 2 -13.17 -19.60 -2.85
CA THR A 2 -12.49 -19.28 -4.10
C THR A 2 -11.21 -18.52 -3.76
N ASP A 3 -10.08 -19.00 -4.27
CA ASP A 3 -8.78 -18.34 -4.12
C ASP A 3 -8.38 -17.63 -5.42
N GLN A 4 -7.24 -16.95 -5.41
CA GLN A 4 -6.76 -16.17 -6.57
C GLN A 4 -6.39 -17.01 -7.80
N TYR A 5 -6.42 -18.36 -7.71
CA TYR A 5 -6.16 -19.26 -8.83
C TYR A 5 -7.43 -19.79 -9.46
N THR A 6 -8.59 -19.49 -8.87
CA THR A 6 -9.87 -19.97 -9.38
C THR A 6 -10.33 -19.10 -10.55
N PHE A 7 -10.61 -19.72 -11.70
CA PHE A 7 -11.16 -19.04 -12.86
C PHE A 7 -12.51 -18.39 -12.51
N THR A 8 -12.54 -17.07 -12.48
CA THR A 8 -13.67 -16.26 -11.99
C THR A 8 -13.89 -15.07 -12.93
N ASP A 9 -15.13 -14.67 -13.14
CA ASP A 9 -15.45 -13.43 -13.84
C ASP A 9 -15.06 -12.23 -12.95
N PRO A 10 -14.05 -11.42 -13.34
CA PRO A 10 -13.59 -10.31 -12.51
C PRO A 10 -14.64 -9.21 -12.36
N VAL A 11 -15.62 -9.10 -13.26
CA VAL A 11 -16.68 -8.09 -13.16
C VAL A 11 -17.56 -8.35 -11.94
N THR A 12 -17.93 -9.62 -11.72
CA THR A 12 -18.88 -10.05 -10.67
C THR A 12 -18.22 -10.66 -9.44
N GLN A 13 -16.88 -10.74 -9.40
CA GLN A 13 -16.12 -11.36 -8.31
C GLN A 13 -16.34 -10.67 -6.94
N TYR A 14 -16.51 -9.34 -6.96
CA TYR A 14 -16.74 -8.53 -5.77
C TYR A 14 -17.95 -7.63 -5.96
N ARG A 15 -18.31 -6.92 -4.88
CA ARG A 15 -19.44 -6.00 -4.78
C ARG A 15 -19.55 -5.03 -5.96
N GLN A 16 -20.77 -4.84 -6.47
CA GLN A 16 -21.09 -3.95 -7.60
C GLN A 16 -22.13 -2.87 -7.26
N ASP A 17 -22.86 -3.01 -6.16
CA ASP A 17 -23.99 -2.16 -5.76
C ASP A 17 -23.56 -0.90 -4.97
N GLY A 18 -22.37 -0.35 -5.26
CA GLY A 18 -21.87 0.87 -4.62
C GLY A 18 -21.57 0.71 -3.12
N TYR A 19 -21.22 1.80 -2.44
CA TYR A 19 -20.93 1.80 -0.99
C TYR A 19 -21.81 2.82 -0.25
N PRO A 20 -22.31 2.51 0.95
CA PRO A 20 -23.11 3.47 1.68
C PRO A 20 -22.28 4.71 2.05
N GLU A 21 -22.95 5.86 2.06
CA GLU A 21 -22.40 7.07 2.66
C GLU A 21 -21.98 6.78 4.11
N GLN A 22 -20.71 7.01 4.41
CA GLN A 22 -20.15 6.87 5.74
C GLN A 22 -18.96 7.81 5.90
N HIS A 23 -18.60 8.09 7.15
CA HIS A 23 -17.46 8.92 7.47
C HIS A 23 -16.78 8.42 8.75
N GLN A 24 -15.46 8.51 8.77
CA GLN A 24 -14.63 8.25 9.94
C GLN A 24 -13.58 9.37 10.05
N ASP A 25 -13.11 9.65 11.27
CA ASP A 25 -11.96 10.52 11.44
C ASP A 25 -10.69 9.85 10.86
N PRO A 26 -9.81 10.58 10.15
CA PRO A 26 -8.55 10.02 9.67
C PRO A 26 -7.70 9.46 10.82
N PRO A 27 -7.02 8.31 10.63
CA PRO A 27 -6.85 7.58 9.37
C PRO A 27 -7.99 6.60 9.01
N GLY A 28 -8.99 6.45 9.88
CA GLY A 28 -10.05 5.44 9.78
C GLY A 28 -9.59 4.04 10.21
N LEU A 29 -10.54 3.13 10.35
CA LEU A 29 -10.34 1.72 10.72
C LEU A 29 -11.06 0.82 9.71
N ALA A 30 -10.38 -0.20 9.22
CA ALA A 30 -10.95 -1.26 8.39
C ALA A 30 -12.03 -2.05 9.14
N ALA A 31 -11.89 -2.21 10.46
CA ALA A 31 -12.90 -2.87 11.29
C ALA A 31 -14.26 -2.13 11.31
N GLU A 32 -14.27 -0.82 11.02
CA GLU A 32 -15.45 0.06 11.06
C GLU A 32 -16.02 0.39 9.67
N LEU A 33 -15.40 -0.11 8.60
CA LEU A 33 -15.94 0.04 7.25
C LEU A 33 -17.22 -0.79 7.05
N GLU A 34 -18.21 -0.18 6.41
CA GLU A 34 -19.45 -0.84 6.00
C GLU A 34 -19.68 -0.73 4.49
N PRO A 35 -19.69 -1.84 3.73
CA PRO A 35 -19.21 -3.17 4.10
C PRO A 35 -17.71 -3.19 4.41
N LYS A 36 -17.26 -4.24 5.11
CA LYS A 36 -15.84 -4.49 5.32
C LYS A 36 -15.12 -4.72 3.99
N ALA A 37 -13.90 -4.19 3.89
CA ALA A 37 -13.01 -4.51 2.78
C ALA A 37 -12.49 -5.95 2.87
N ASP A 38 -12.31 -6.61 1.73
CA ASP A 38 -11.64 -7.92 1.65
C ASP A 38 -10.14 -7.71 1.41
N HIS A 39 -9.31 -8.19 2.34
CA HIS A 39 -7.86 -8.10 2.26
C HIS A 39 -7.21 -9.43 1.90
N GLY A 40 -8.01 -10.46 1.61
CA GLY A 40 -7.53 -11.78 1.28
C GLY A 40 -7.41 -12.71 2.48
N GLU A 41 -7.98 -12.36 3.64
CA GLU A 41 -7.95 -13.16 4.87
C GLU A 41 -8.44 -14.60 4.63
N GLY A 42 -9.46 -14.77 3.80
CA GLY A 42 -9.97 -16.09 3.42
C GLY A 42 -9.48 -16.62 2.07
N SER A 43 -9.08 -15.73 1.16
CA SER A 43 -8.92 -16.07 -0.26
C SER A 43 -7.47 -16.17 -0.75
N TYR A 44 -6.50 -15.47 -0.13
CA TYR A 44 -5.12 -15.49 -0.64
C TYR A 44 -4.40 -16.79 -0.31
N ARG A 45 -4.04 -17.61 -1.29
CA ARG A 45 -3.27 -18.85 -1.07
C ARG A 45 -1.80 -18.69 -1.44
N GLY A 46 -0.89 -18.75 -0.47
CA GLY A 46 0.55 -18.68 -0.73
C GLY A 46 1.12 -19.95 -1.37
N THR A 47 2.24 -19.82 -2.08
CA THR A 47 2.95 -20.92 -2.76
C THR A 47 4.46 -20.95 -2.48
N GLY A 48 4.90 -20.19 -1.47
CA GLY A 48 6.28 -20.21 -0.95
C GLY A 48 7.25 -19.30 -1.71
N ARG A 49 6.74 -18.33 -2.48
CA ARG A 49 7.51 -17.47 -3.40
C ARG A 49 8.47 -16.50 -2.69
N LEU A 50 8.31 -16.32 -1.38
CA LEU A 50 9.06 -15.37 -0.55
C LEU A 50 9.61 -16.02 0.72
N THR A 51 9.85 -17.33 0.69
CA THR A 51 10.35 -18.08 1.85
C THR A 51 11.65 -17.46 2.40
N GLY A 52 11.61 -17.06 3.68
CA GLY A 52 12.76 -16.53 4.41
C GLY A 52 13.05 -15.04 4.17
N ARG A 53 12.20 -14.34 3.41
CA ARG A 53 12.33 -12.89 3.18
C ARG A 53 12.00 -12.09 4.43
N LYS A 54 12.60 -10.90 4.55
CA LYS A 54 12.50 -10.01 5.72
C LYS A 54 11.86 -8.70 5.28
N ALA A 55 10.57 -8.57 5.54
CA ALA A 55 9.72 -7.52 5.02
C ALA A 55 9.47 -6.40 6.04
N LEU A 56 9.46 -5.16 5.56
CA LEU A 56 8.84 -4.01 6.21
C LEU A 56 7.70 -3.50 5.33
N VAL A 57 6.50 -3.39 5.89
CA VAL A 57 5.31 -2.82 5.22
C VAL A 57 4.82 -1.63 6.04
N THR A 58 4.72 -0.45 5.42
CA THR A 58 4.11 0.74 6.03
C THR A 58 2.62 0.82 5.71
N GLY A 59 1.80 1.32 6.65
CA GLY A 59 0.34 1.33 6.51
C GLY A 59 -0.23 -0.09 6.42
N ALA A 60 0.32 -1.00 7.22
CA ALA A 60 0.07 -2.43 7.12
C ALA A 60 -1.14 -2.91 7.93
N ASP A 61 -1.73 -2.04 8.74
CA ASP A 61 -2.89 -2.28 9.58
C ASP A 61 -4.18 -2.53 8.76
N SER A 62 -4.35 -1.80 7.65
CA SER A 62 -5.60 -1.77 6.90
C SER A 62 -5.38 -1.71 5.38
N GLY A 63 -6.48 -1.86 4.63
CA GLY A 63 -6.50 -1.66 3.19
C GLY A 63 -5.41 -2.42 2.43
N ILE A 64 -4.73 -1.72 1.52
CA ILE A 64 -3.74 -2.33 0.62
C ILE A 64 -2.58 -2.93 1.42
N GLY A 65 -2.05 -2.22 2.43
CA GLY A 65 -0.91 -2.70 3.20
C GLY A 65 -1.24 -3.96 3.99
N ARG A 66 -2.45 -4.06 4.55
CA ARG A 66 -2.97 -5.30 5.17
C ARG A 66 -2.98 -6.47 4.19
N ALA A 67 -3.56 -6.29 3.00
CA ALA A 67 -3.61 -7.33 2.00
C ALA A 67 -2.21 -7.81 1.56
N VAL A 68 -1.28 -6.86 1.41
CA VAL A 68 0.11 -7.15 1.10
C VAL A 68 0.77 -7.91 2.25
N ALA A 69 0.66 -7.45 3.49
CA ALA A 69 1.26 -8.12 4.65
C ALA A 69 0.78 -9.58 4.80
N ILE A 70 -0.52 -9.82 4.63
CA ILE A 70 -1.10 -11.18 4.61
C ILE A 70 -0.46 -12.03 3.51
N ALA A 71 -0.39 -11.50 2.30
CA ALA A 71 0.15 -12.23 1.16
C ALA A 71 1.65 -12.52 1.29
N LEU A 72 2.45 -11.54 1.72
CA LEU A 72 3.88 -11.72 1.97
C LEU A 72 4.14 -12.82 3.01
N ALA A 73 3.38 -12.82 4.10
CA ALA A 73 3.50 -13.83 5.14
C ALA A 73 3.11 -15.23 4.62
N ARG A 74 2.00 -15.36 3.88
CA ARG A 74 1.58 -16.63 3.27
C ARG A 74 2.58 -17.14 2.23
N GLU A 75 3.32 -16.26 1.59
CA GLU A 75 4.40 -16.61 0.67
C GLU A 75 5.72 -16.93 1.38
N GLY A 76 5.78 -16.77 2.71
CA GLY A 76 6.88 -17.23 3.55
C GLY A 76 7.80 -16.14 4.12
N ALA A 77 7.41 -14.86 4.05
CA ALA A 77 8.18 -13.74 4.59
C ALA A 77 7.85 -13.46 6.07
N ASP A 78 8.84 -13.07 6.86
CA ASP A 78 8.61 -12.39 8.14
C ASP A 78 8.30 -10.91 7.90
N VAL A 79 7.41 -10.31 8.70
CA VAL A 79 6.85 -8.99 8.40
C VAL A 79 6.90 -8.07 9.62
N VAL A 80 7.50 -6.90 9.45
CA VAL A 80 7.31 -5.73 10.31
C VAL A 80 6.16 -4.89 9.76
N LEU A 81 5.21 -4.57 10.63
CA LEU A 81 3.97 -3.87 10.35
C LEU A 81 4.06 -2.47 10.95
N ASN A 82 4.22 -1.44 10.12
CA ASN A 82 4.09 -0.06 10.54
C ASN A 82 2.67 0.47 10.26
N TYR A 83 2.18 1.30 11.19
CA TYR A 83 0.84 1.91 11.22
C TYR A 83 0.84 3.06 12.25
N LEU A 84 -0.22 3.87 12.34
CA LEU A 84 -0.36 4.87 13.39
C LEU A 84 -0.88 4.23 14.70
N PRO A 85 -0.48 4.71 15.90
CA PRO A 85 -0.94 4.13 17.16
C PRO A 85 -2.47 4.01 17.32
N SER A 86 -3.25 4.88 16.67
CA SER A 86 -4.71 4.83 16.65
C SER A 86 -5.29 3.60 15.94
N GLU A 87 -4.50 2.94 15.10
CA GLU A 87 -4.89 1.80 14.25
C GLU A 87 -4.49 0.44 14.87
N GLU A 88 -4.02 0.43 16.13
CA GLU A 88 -3.50 -0.76 16.83
C GLU A 88 -4.43 -1.98 16.76
N LYS A 89 -5.75 -1.76 16.83
CA LYS A 89 -6.75 -2.82 16.75
C LYS A 89 -6.67 -3.57 15.41
N ASP A 90 -6.61 -2.84 14.30
CA ASP A 90 -6.54 -3.43 12.97
C ASP A 90 -5.16 -4.07 12.75
N ALA A 91 -4.08 -3.42 13.21
CA ALA A 91 -2.72 -3.96 13.12
C ALA A 91 -2.55 -5.29 13.86
N GLN A 92 -3.19 -5.45 15.02
CA GLN A 92 -3.16 -6.70 15.78
C GLN A 92 -3.84 -7.85 15.02
N GLU A 93 -4.94 -7.60 14.31
CA GLU A 93 -5.56 -8.60 13.44
C GLU A 93 -4.59 -9.06 12.34
N VAL A 94 -3.87 -8.12 11.73
CA VAL A 94 -2.86 -8.44 10.71
C VAL A 94 -1.71 -9.24 11.29
N ALA A 95 -1.21 -8.87 12.46
CA ALA A 95 -0.16 -9.63 13.14
C ALA A 95 -0.57 -11.07 13.44
N ASP A 96 -1.83 -11.30 13.83
CA ASP A 96 -2.36 -12.64 14.08
C ASP A 96 -2.50 -13.46 12.80
N LEU A 97 -2.86 -12.83 11.67
CA LEU A 97 -2.86 -13.48 10.36
C LEU A 97 -1.45 -13.87 9.89
N VAL A 98 -0.46 -12.99 10.10
CA VAL A 98 0.95 -13.28 9.82
C VAL A 98 1.46 -14.44 10.67
N ARG A 99 1.15 -14.45 11.97
CA ARG A 99 1.49 -15.57 12.88
C ARG A 99 0.80 -16.86 12.51
N THR A 100 -0.47 -16.80 12.08
CA THR A 100 -1.22 -17.97 11.59
C THR A 100 -0.59 -18.58 10.33
N ALA A 101 0.04 -17.77 9.48
CA ALA A 101 0.84 -18.23 8.35
C ALA A 101 2.20 -18.84 8.75
N GLY A 102 2.50 -18.96 10.05
CA GLY A 102 3.75 -19.52 10.58
C GLY A 102 4.94 -18.57 10.48
N ARG A 103 4.69 -17.26 10.32
CA ARG A 103 5.72 -16.22 10.18
C ARG A 103 5.78 -15.30 11.39
N THR A 104 6.90 -14.57 11.50
CA THR A 104 7.10 -13.59 12.57
C THR A 104 6.43 -12.27 12.20
N ALA A 105 5.57 -11.78 13.09
CA ALA A 105 4.96 -10.46 13.01
C ALA A 105 5.55 -9.53 14.06
N VAL A 106 6.08 -8.38 13.64
CA VAL A 106 6.55 -7.31 14.55
C VAL A 106 5.69 -6.08 14.33
N LEU A 107 5.04 -5.60 15.38
CA LEU A 107 4.30 -4.35 15.37
C LEU A 107 5.27 -3.18 15.58
N ALA A 108 5.17 -2.15 14.75
CA ALA A 108 6.01 -0.96 14.78
C ALA A 108 5.18 0.34 14.59
N PRO A 109 4.32 0.68 15.56
CA PRO A 109 3.49 1.87 15.49
C PRO A 109 4.36 3.13 15.48
N ALA A 110 4.20 3.99 14.47
CA ALA A 110 4.96 5.22 14.32
C ALA A 110 4.27 6.19 13.35
N ASP A 111 4.30 7.47 13.70
CA ASP A 111 3.95 8.55 12.77
C ASP A 111 5.13 8.85 11.84
N LEU A 112 4.95 8.57 10.55
CA LEU A 112 6.00 8.71 9.55
C LEU A 112 6.31 10.16 9.17
N THR A 113 5.51 11.13 9.64
CA THR A 113 5.81 12.56 9.46
C THR A 113 6.98 13.02 10.34
N ASP A 114 7.33 12.24 11.38
CA ASP A 114 8.56 12.40 12.15
C ASP A 114 9.71 11.59 11.54
N GLU A 115 10.79 12.27 11.14
CA GLU A 115 11.93 11.63 10.50
C GLU A 115 12.59 10.54 11.36
N SER A 116 12.71 10.79 12.68
CA SER A 116 13.36 9.85 13.58
C SER A 116 12.56 8.56 13.71
N ALA A 117 11.23 8.67 13.78
CA ALA A 117 10.28 7.57 13.81
C ALA A 117 10.26 6.80 12.48
N ALA A 118 10.20 7.50 11.34
CA ALA A 118 10.26 6.90 10.01
C ALA A 118 11.56 6.10 9.78
N ARG A 119 12.71 6.59 10.25
CA ARG A 119 13.96 5.81 10.24
C ARG A 119 13.95 4.70 11.30
N GLY A 120 13.28 4.92 12.41
CA GLY A 120 13.16 4.00 13.54
C GLY A 120 12.58 2.64 13.14
N ILE A 121 11.54 2.62 12.32
CA ILE A 121 10.90 1.37 11.87
C ILE A 121 11.85 0.50 11.02
N VAL A 122 12.78 1.11 10.28
CA VAL A 122 13.82 0.37 9.55
C VAL A 122 14.82 -0.23 10.53
N ARG A 123 15.28 0.54 11.53
CA ARG A 123 16.18 0.03 12.57
C ARG A 123 15.54 -1.11 13.35
N THR A 124 14.27 -1.00 13.70
CA THR A 124 13.50 -2.10 14.32
C THR A 124 13.48 -3.34 13.43
N THR A 125 13.27 -3.18 12.12
CA THR A 125 13.29 -4.30 11.17
C THR A 125 14.65 -5.01 11.16
N VAL A 126 15.74 -4.23 11.05
CA VAL A 126 17.10 -4.76 11.06
C VAL A 126 17.43 -5.45 12.38
N GLU A 127 17.03 -4.88 13.51
CA GLU A 127 17.23 -5.47 14.84
C GLU A 127 16.48 -6.80 15.00
N LYS A 128 15.19 -6.84 14.64
CA LYS A 128 14.35 -8.03 14.88
C LYS A 128 14.61 -9.16 13.92
N PHE A 129 14.92 -8.87 12.65
CA PHE A 129 15.13 -9.89 11.63
C PHE A 129 16.61 -10.10 11.27
N GLY A 130 17.52 -9.29 11.80
CA GLY A 130 18.94 -9.33 11.43
C GLY A 130 19.19 -8.88 9.98
N GLY A 131 18.32 -8.02 9.44
CA GLY A 131 18.41 -7.47 8.08
C GLY A 131 17.05 -7.13 7.48
N ILE A 132 17.07 -6.48 6.31
CA ILE A 132 15.89 -6.14 5.52
C ILE A 132 16.21 -6.41 4.04
N ASP A 133 15.33 -7.12 3.34
CA ASP A 133 15.49 -7.41 1.91
C ASP A 133 14.23 -7.14 1.10
N LEU A 134 13.14 -6.78 1.77
CA LEU A 134 11.87 -6.41 1.16
C LEU A 134 11.31 -5.18 1.87
N LEU A 135 11.22 -4.06 1.14
CA LEU A 135 10.59 -2.84 1.64
C LEU A 135 9.34 -2.54 0.80
N VAL A 136 8.19 -2.40 1.46
CA VAL A 136 6.94 -2.02 0.81
C VAL A 136 6.39 -0.75 1.45
N ASN A 137 6.39 0.35 0.69
CA ASN A 137 5.85 1.62 1.14
C ASN A 137 4.40 1.77 0.65
N VAL A 138 3.43 1.63 1.56
CA VAL A 138 1.99 1.74 1.27
C VAL A 138 1.32 2.90 2.00
N ALA A 139 1.79 3.24 3.20
CA ALA A 139 1.27 4.36 3.99
C ALA A 139 1.12 5.63 3.15
N GLY A 140 0.01 6.34 3.33
CA GLY A 140 -0.25 7.58 2.63
C GLY A 140 -1.39 8.38 3.23
N LYS A 141 -1.29 9.70 3.10
CA LYS A 141 -2.33 10.66 3.46
C LYS A 141 -3.01 11.16 2.19
N GLN A 142 -4.33 11.21 2.21
CA GLN A 142 -5.19 11.76 1.16
C GLN A 142 -6.35 12.49 1.84
N GLN A 143 -6.58 13.76 1.53
CA GLN A 143 -7.70 14.56 2.04
C GLN A 143 -8.26 15.41 0.92
N TYR A 144 -9.56 15.25 0.63
CA TYR A 144 -10.24 15.95 -0.43
C TYR A 144 -10.43 17.44 -0.10
N VAL A 145 -10.16 18.31 -1.06
CA VAL A 145 -10.45 19.76 -0.95
C VAL A 145 -11.04 20.24 -2.27
N GLU A 146 -12.29 20.70 -2.24
CA GLU A 146 -13.05 21.11 -3.44
C GLU A 146 -12.36 22.27 -4.19
N LYS A 147 -11.84 23.26 -3.46
CA LYS A 147 -11.30 24.50 -4.02
C LYS A 147 -9.87 24.73 -3.57
N LEU A 148 -9.03 25.20 -4.49
CA LEU A 148 -7.61 25.42 -4.22
C LEU A 148 -7.38 26.45 -3.10
N GLU A 149 -8.21 27.49 -3.00
CA GLU A 149 -8.09 28.51 -1.95
C GLU A 149 -8.36 27.97 -0.53
N ASP A 150 -9.01 26.81 -0.40
CA ASP A 150 -9.30 26.14 0.88
C ASP A 150 -8.19 25.13 1.26
N LEU A 151 -7.27 24.82 0.34
CA LEU A 151 -6.14 23.92 0.61
C LEU A 151 -5.08 24.63 1.45
N SER A 152 -5.05 24.30 2.73
CA SER A 152 -4.12 24.93 3.68
C SER A 152 -2.67 24.49 3.45
N PRO A 153 -1.67 25.35 3.72
CA PRO A 153 -0.26 24.97 3.70
C PRO A 153 0.07 23.80 4.62
N GLU A 154 -0.61 23.69 5.76
CA GLU A 154 -0.44 22.61 6.74
C GLU A 154 -0.91 21.27 6.19
N GLN A 155 -2.05 21.23 5.49
CA GLN A 155 -2.50 20.02 4.81
C GLN A 155 -1.50 19.63 3.72
N PHE A 156 -1.09 20.60 2.88
CA PHE A 156 -0.15 20.35 1.80
C PHE A 156 1.18 19.76 2.34
N ASP A 157 1.76 20.37 3.38
CA ASP A 157 2.97 19.87 4.05
C ASP A 157 2.75 18.48 4.67
N ALA A 158 1.64 18.24 5.36
CA ALA A 158 1.35 16.94 5.94
C ALA A 158 1.22 15.82 4.88
N THR A 159 0.57 16.11 3.75
CA THR A 159 0.44 15.19 2.62
C THR A 159 1.81 14.89 2.01
N PHE A 160 2.65 15.90 1.79
CA PHE A 160 4.03 15.70 1.29
C PHE A 160 4.92 14.96 2.29
N LYS A 161 4.87 15.31 3.58
CA LYS A 161 5.67 14.65 4.61
C LYS A 161 5.36 13.17 4.70
N THR A 162 4.07 12.82 4.71
CA THR A 162 3.62 11.43 4.76
C THR A 162 3.98 10.67 3.48
N ASN A 163 3.76 11.25 2.31
CA ASN A 163 3.80 10.50 1.06
C ASN A 163 5.19 10.51 0.39
N VAL A 164 5.97 11.58 0.58
CA VAL A 164 7.24 11.82 -0.14
C VAL A 164 8.43 11.81 0.81
N TYR A 165 8.39 12.60 1.90
CA TYR A 165 9.53 12.71 2.81
C TYR A 165 9.75 11.39 3.56
N ALA A 166 8.70 10.83 4.15
CA ALA A 166 8.76 9.53 4.81
C ALA A 166 9.31 8.44 3.88
N LEU A 167 8.79 8.35 2.65
CA LEU A 167 9.25 7.39 1.66
C LEU A 167 10.76 7.55 1.38
N PHE A 168 11.23 8.78 1.22
CA PHE A 168 12.65 9.06 1.06
C PHE A 168 13.48 8.65 2.30
N TRP A 169 13.07 9.06 3.51
CA TRP A 169 13.77 8.75 4.75
C TRP A 169 13.90 7.25 5.00
N ILE A 170 12.79 6.52 4.81
CA ILE A 170 12.73 5.06 4.99
C ILE A 170 13.64 4.37 3.98
N ILE A 171 13.56 4.72 2.69
CA ILE A 171 14.41 4.11 1.65
C ILE A 171 15.88 4.41 1.93
N GLN A 172 16.21 5.67 2.28
CA GLN A 172 17.58 6.06 2.57
C GLN A 172 18.16 5.28 3.76
N GLU A 173 17.37 5.06 4.82
CA GLU A 173 17.77 4.27 5.99
C GLU A 173 17.88 2.77 5.67
N ALA A 174 17.00 2.23 4.82
CA ALA A 174 16.95 0.80 4.51
C ALA A 174 18.08 0.35 3.58
N VAL A 175 18.39 1.15 2.56
CA VAL A 175 19.32 0.80 1.48
C VAL A 175 20.71 0.32 1.94
N PRO A 176 21.33 0.85 3.00
CA PRO A 176 22.58 0.31 3.57
C PRO A 176 22.48 -1.14 4.06
N HIS A 177 21.29 -1.61 4.44
CA HIS A 177 21.03 -2.93 5.00
C HIS A 177 20.47 -3.94 3.99
N MET A 178 20.22 -3.51 2.75
CA MET A 178 19.63 -4.32 1.68
C MET A 178 20.71 -5.00 0.81
N PRO A 179 20.86 -6.35 0.87
CA PRO A 179 21.79 -7.08 0.00
C PRO A 179 21.33 -7.12 -1.46
N ALA A 180 22.20 -7.54 -2.37
CA ALA A 180 21.80 -7.85 -3.75
C ALA A 180 20.69 -8.91 -3.77
N GLY A 181 19.71 -8.73 -4.65
CA GLY A 181 18.46 -9.52 -4.66
C GLY A 181 17.31 -8.87 -3.89
N SER A 182 17.57 -7.81 -3.13
CA SER A 182 16.51 -7.07 -2.42
C SER A 182 15.61 -6.28 -3.36
N THR A 183 14.44 -5.89 -2.85
CA THR A 183 13.51 -5.08 -3.63
C THR A 183 12.72 -4.09 -2.78
N ILE A 184 12.41 -2.95 -3.39
CA ILE A 184 11.57 -1.89 -2.88
C ILE A 184 10.33 -1.80 -3.78
N VAL A 185 9.15 -1.84 -3.19
CA VAL A 185 7.87 -1.67 -3.88
C VAL A 185 7.14 -0.48 -3.27
N ASN A 186 6.94 0.57 -4.05
CA ASN A 186 6.27 1.79 -3.62
C ASN A 186 4.83 1.83 -4.12
N THR A 187 3.96 2.55 -3.40
CA THR A 187 2.54 2.68 -3.77
C THR A 187 2.22 4.08 -4.27
N SER A 188 1.96 4.16 -5.57
CA SER A 188 1.45 5.37 -6.22
C SER A 188 -0.08 5.31 -6.31
N SER A 189 -0.66 5.83 -7.38
CA SER A 189 -2.09 5.89 -7.65
C SER A 189 -2.32 6.23 -9.12
N ILE A 190 -3.47 5.85 -9.66
CA ILE A 190 -4.02 6.41 -10.90
C ILE A 190 -4.03 7.94 -10.91
N GLN A 191 -4.15 8.57 -9.73
CA GLN A 191 -4.10 10.03 -9.55
C GLN A 191 -2.78 10.66 -10.02
N ALA A 192 -1.68 9.91 -10.12
CA ALA A 192 -0.45 10.40 -10.73
C ALA A 192 -0.63 10.71 -12.24
N TYR A 193 -1.54 10.01 -12.91
CA TYR A 193 -1.74 10.09 -14.36
C TYR A 193 -3.06 10.77 -14.74
N THR A 194 -4.09 10.59 -13.92
CA THR A 194 -5.42 11.17 -14.08
C THR A 194 -5.78 11.91 -12.79
N PRO A 195 -5.17 13.08 -12.53
CA PRO A 195 -5.40 13.82 -11.30
C PRO A 195 -6.82 14.39 -11.25
N SER A 196 -7.50 14.18 -10.12
CA SER A 196 -8.80 14.79 -9.83
C SER A 196 -8.62 16.21 -9.28
N PRO A 197 -9.49 17.17 -9.64
CA PRO A 197 -9.38 18.55 -9.17
C PRO A 197 -9.33 18.71 -7.65
N GLY A 198 -10.03 17.85 -6.90
CA GLY A 198 -10.09 17.95 -5.44
C GLY A 198 -8.96 17.27 -4.67
N LEU A 199 -7.92 16.78 -5.36
CA LEU A 199 -6.80 16.01 -4.77
C LEU A 199 -5.43 16.55 -5.23
N VAL A 200 -5.29 17.88 -5.32
CA VAL A 200 -4.10 18.54 -5.88
C VAL A 200 -2.80 18.14 -5.18
N ASP A 201 -2.75 18.21 -3.85
CA ASP A 201 -1.59 17.83 -3.04
C ASP A 201 -1.30 16.32 -3.20
N TYR A 202 -2.32 15.49 -3.01
CA TYR A 202 -2.22 14.03 -3.10
C TYR A 202 -1.71 13.57 -4.47
N ALA A 203 -2.35 13.97 -5.57
CA ALA A 203 -1.97 13.58 -6.92
C ALA A 203 -0.52 13.98 -7.24
N THR A 204 -0.10 15.17 -6.79
CA THR A 204 1.28 15.64 -6.94
C THR A 204 2.26 14.71 -6.22
N THR A 205 1.95 14.30 -4.98
CA THR A 205 2.82 13.34 -4.26
C THR A 205 2.91 11.98 -4.96
N LYS A 206 1.83 11.52 -5.59
CA LYS A 206 1.82 10.22 -6.29
C LYS A 206 2.68 10.25 -7.55
N MET A 207 2.71 11.37 -8.28
CA MET A 207 3.69 11.56 -9.36
C MET A 207 5.14 11.68 -8.84
N ALA A 208 5.35 12.34 -7.69
CA ALA A 208 6.67 12.40 -7.07
C ALA A 208 7.19 11.00 -6.70
N ILE A 209 6.32 10.12 -6.16
CA ILE A 209 6.65 8.72 -5.87
C ILE A 209 7.08 7.97 -7.14
N ASN A 210 6.33 8.11 -8.25
CA ASN A 210 6.69 7.49 -9.54
C ASN A 210 8.08 7.93 -10.00
N THR A 211 8.31 9.25 -10.00
CA THR A 211 9.57 9.83 -10.48
C THR A 211 10.76 9.43 -9.61
N MET A 212 10.60 9.49 -8.29
CA MET A 212 11.64 9.09 -7.33
C MET A 212 11.97 7.61 -7.49
N SER A 213 10.96 6.75 -7.66
CA SER A 213 11.15 5.30 -7.85
C SER A 213 11.95 4.98 -9.12
N LYS A 214 11.69 5.68 -10.22
CA LYS A 214 12.45 5.54 -11.48
C LYS A 214 13.91 5.98 -11.35
N ALA A 215 14.18 7.05 -10.62
CA ALA A 215 15.54 7.51 -10.34
C ALA A 215 16.29 6.51 -9.45
N LEU A 216 15.65 6.05 -8.37
CA LEU A 216 16.21 5.06 -7.45
C LEU A 216 16.45 3.71 -8.12
N ALA A 217 15.56 3.27 -9.02
CA ALA A 217 15.75 2.04 -9.80
C ALA A 217 17.06 2.06 -10.59
N GLN A 218 17.37 3.17 -11.26
CA GLN A 218 18.62 3.33 -12.01
C GLN A 218 19.83 3.37 -11.07
N GLN A 219 19.72 4.10 -9.96
CA GLN A 219 20.82 4.25 -9.00
C GLN A 219 21.16 2.94 -8.28
N LEU A 220 20.14 2.13 -7.96
CA LEU A 220 20.30 0.93 -7.14
C LEU A 220 20.44 -0.37 -7.95
N ALA A 221 20.12 -0.36 -9.26
CA ALA A 221 20.29 -1.52 -10.13
C ALA A 221 21.73 -2.09 -10.14
N PRO A 222 22.82 -1.29 -10.19
CA PRO A 222 24.19 -1.82 -10.09
C PRO A 222 24.50 -2.54 -8.77
N ARG A 223 23.70 -2.29 -7.71
CA ARG A 223 23.80 -2.98 -6.42
C ARG A 223 22.90 -4.22 -6.33
N GLY A 224 22.20 -4.57 -7.41
CA GLY A 224 21.26 -5.69 -7.45
C GLY A 224 19.98 -5.46 -6.66
N ILE A 225 19.56 -4.21 -6.45
CA ILE A 225 18.30 -3.86 -5.76
C ILE A 225 17.31 -3.33 -6.79
N ARG A 226 16.11 -3.92 -6.84
CA ARG A 226 15.03 -3.49 -7.74
C ARG A 226 14.10 -2.51 -7.05
N VAL A 227 13.67 -1.47 -7.74
CA VAL A 227 12.70 -0.49 -7.22
C VAL A 227 11.53 -0.39 -8.20
N ASN A 228 10.33 -0.74 -7.78
CA ASN A 228 9.13 -0.71 -8.63
C ASN A 228 7.97 -0.03 -7.91
N VAL A 229 6.93 0.24 -8.67
CA VAL A 229 5.73 0.91 -8.19
C VAL A 229 4.49 0.09 -8.52
N VAL A 230 3.53 0.06 -7.61
CA VAL A 230 2.15 -0.33 -7.91
C VAL A 230 1.30 0.93 -7.92
N ALA A 231 0.47 1.11 -8.95
CA ALA A 231 -0.46 2.21 -9.10
C ALA A 231 -1.92 1.70 -9.06
N PRO A 232 -2.56 1.73 -7.88
CA PRO A 232 -3.96 1.36 -7.73
C PRO A 232 -4.90 2.36 -8.41
N GLY A 233 -6.04 1.87 -8.90
CA GLY A 233 -7.24 2.67 -9.19
C GLY A 233 -8.09 2.93 -7.93
N PRO A 234 -9.43 2.92 -8.04
CA PRO A 234 -10.31 3.04 -6.88
C PRO A 234 -10.38 1.71 -6.11
N PHE A 235 -9.84 1.69 -4.89
CA PHE A 235 -9.92 0.55 -3.97
C PHE A 235 -10.69 0.91 -2.71
N TRP A 236 -11.53 -0.02 -2.26
CA TRP A 236 -12.30 0.15 -1.04
C TRP A 236 -11.41 0.00 0.20
N THR A 237 -11.10 1.13 0.85
CA THR A 237 -10.22 1.20 2.02
C THR A 237 -10.68 2.31 2.98
N PRO A 238 -10.24 2.32 4.25
CA PRO A 238 -10.62 3.36 5.21
C PRO A 238 -10.27 4.76 4.73
N LEU A 239 -9.16 4.90 4.01
CA LEU A 239 -8.69 6.16 3.42
C LEU A 239 -9.77 6.91 2.64
N GLN A 240 -10.64 6.20 1.90
CA GLN A 240 -11.70 6.85 1.11
C GLN A 240 -12.82 7.38 2.02
N ALA A 241 -13.22 6.60 3.02
CA ALA A 241 -14.26 6.97 4.00
C ALA A 241 -13.77 7.98 5.06
N SER A 242 -12.46 8.14 5.22
CA SER A 242 -11.85 9.05 6.18
C SER A 242 -11.40 10.37 5.54
N GLY A 243 -12.19 10.89 4.60
CA GLY A 243 -11.94 12.18 3.94
C GLY A 243 -11.09 12.12 2.66
N GLY A 244 -10.71 10.92 2.20
CA GLY A 244 -10.07 10.77 0.88
C GLY A 244 -11.03 11.02 -0.29
N GLN A 245 -12.33 10.82 -0.07
CA GLN A 245 -13.41 11.21 -0.98
C GLN A 245 -14.47 12.02 -0.21
N PRO A 246 -15.26 12.87 -0.90
CA PRO A 246 -16.51 13.35 -0.36
C PRO A 246 -17.42 12.17 -0.01
N THR A 247 -18.10 12.21 1.14
CA THR A 247 -19.01 11.13 1.57
C THR A 247 -20.09 10.83 0.52
N SER A 248 -20.60 11.86 -0.15
CA SER A 248 -21.60 11.74 -1.22
C SER A 248 -21.09 11.06 -2.50
N ALA A 249 -19.77 10.89 -2.66
CA ALA A 249 -19.19 10.18 -3.79
C ALA A 249 -19.04 8.67 -3.54
N LEU A 250 -19.16 8.21 -2.29
CA LEU A 250 -18.98 6.79 -1.93
C LEU A 250 -20.01 5.84 -2.59
N PRO A 251 -21.29 6.20 -2.77
CA PRO A 251 -22.26 5.36 -3.48
C PRO A 251 -21.84 4.96 -4.88
N GLU A 252 -21.15 5.83 -5.60
CA GLU A 252 -20.72 5.58 -6.99
C GLU A 252 -19.24 5.18 -7.09
N PHE A 253 -18.55 4.98 -5.96
CA PHE A 253 -17.11 4.79 -5.94
C PHE A 253 -16.65 3.56 -6.74
N GLY A 254 -15.88 3.80 -7.80
CA GLY A 254 -15.29 2.80 -8.68
C GLY A 254 -16.21 2.28 -9.79
N GLN A 255 -17.48 2.72 -9.83
CA GLN A 255 -18.42 2.34 -10.88
C GLN A 255 -18.03 2.92 -12.26
N GLU A 256 -17.23 3.98 -12.28
CA GLU A 256 -16.72 4.62 -13.49
C GLU A 256 -15.61 3.80 -14.19
N THR A 257 -15.06 2.79 -13.53
CA THR A 257 -14.03 1.93 -14.12
C THR A 257 -14.62 1.01 -15.20
N PRO A 258 -13.83 0.57 -16.19
CA PRO A 258 -14.30 -0.44 -17.16
C PRO A 258 -14.80 -1.77 -16.55
N LEU A 259 -14.35 -2.14 -15.35
CA LEU A 259 -14.89 -3.30 -14.62
C LEU A 259 -16.18 -2.99 -13.84
N GLY A 260 -16.62 -1.72 -13.77
CA GLY A 260 -17.88 -1.30 -13.17
C GLY A 260 -17.95 -1.42 -11.65
N ARG A 261 -16.80 -1.52 -10.97
CA ARG A 261 -16.72 -1.64 -9.50
C ARG A 261 -15.37 -1.14 -8.96
N ALA A 262 -15.36 -0.74 -7.70
CA ALA A 262 -14.10 -0.59 -6.97
C ALA A 262 -13.39 -1.95 -6.78
N GLY A 263 -12.07 -1.90 -6.73
CA GLY A 263 -11.24 -3.04 -6.34
C GLY A 263 -11.31 -3.29 -4.84
N GLN A 264 -11.14 -4.55 -4.43
CA GLN A 264 -10.88 -4.92 -3.04
C GLN A 264 -9.38 -5.07 -2.80
N PRO A 265 -8.84 -4.70 -1.63
CA PRO A 265 -7.40 -4.81 -1.34
C PRO A 265 -6.77 -6.17 -1.67
N ALA A 266 -7.52 -7.27 -1.48
CA ALA A 266 -7.11 -8.62 -1.87
C ALA A 266 -6.58 -8.72 -3.32
N GLU A 267 -7.12 -7.92 -4.24
CA GLU A 267 -6.80 -7.96 -5.67
C GLU A 267 -5.44 -7.32 -6.00
N LEU A 268 -4.87 -6.53 -5.07
CA LEU A 268 -3.53 -5.95 -5.23
C LEU A 268 -2.43 -6.90 -4.78
N ALA A 269 -2.72 -7.83 -3.87
CA ALA A 269 -1.72 -8.70 -3.25
C ALA A 269 -0.85 -9.44 -4.28
N GLY A 270 -1.45 -9.93 -5.37
CA GLY A 270 -0.72 -10.61 -6.45
C GLY A 270 0.36 -9.74 -7.11
N ALA A 271 0.05 -8.47 -7.35
CA ALA A 271 0.97 -7.50 -7.95
C ALA A 271 2.19 -7.24 -7.04
N TYR A 272 1.94 -7.01 -5.76
CA TYR A 272 3.04 -6.81 -4.79
C TYR A 272 3.89 -8.05 -4.63
N VAL A 273 3.30 -9.25 -4.55
CA VAL A 273 4.11 -10.49 -4.44
C VAL A 273 4.93 -10.72 -5.71
N TYR A 274 4.37 -10.50 -6.91
CA TYR A 274 5.14 -10.59 -8.15
C TYR A 274 6.36 -9.66 -8.12
N LEU A 275 6.17 -8.38 -7.84
CA LEU A 275 7.25 -7.39 -7.75
C LEU A 275 8.22 -7.67 -6.60
N SER A 276 7.78 -8.35 -5.55
CA SER A 276 8.60 -8.74 -4.40
C SER A 276 9.45 -10.00 -4.65
N SER A 277 9.00 -10.88 -5.54
CA SER A 277 9.62 -12.19 -5.81
C SER A 277 10.80 -12.12 -6.78
N ALA A 278 11.53 -13.24 -6.93
CA ALA A 278 12.58 -13.37 -7.93
C ALA A 278 12.03 -13.49 -9.38
N GLU A 279 10.74 -13.75 -9.55
CA GLU A 279 10.09 -13.88 -10.87
C GLU A 279 10.13 -12.57 -11.65
N SER A 280 10.17 -11.43 -10.95
CA SER A 280 10.30 -10.10 -11.53
C SER A 280 11.77 -9.63 -11.64
N GLY A 281 12.71 -10.57 -11.79
CA GLY A 281 14.16 -10.30 -11.77
C GLY A 281 14.66 -9.30 -12.83
N TYR A 282 13.91 -9.10 -13.92
CA TYR A 282 14.21 -8.11 -14.97
C TYR A 282 13.28 -6.89 -14.96
N VAL A 283 12.51 -6.71 -13.87
CA VAL A 283 11.58 -5.57 -13.70
C VAL A 283 12.13 -4.64 -12.63
N THR A 284 12.56 -3.45 -13.04
CA THR A 284 12.97 -2.35 -12.15
C THR A 284 12.66 -1.02 -12.82
N GLY A 285 12.21 -0.03 -12.05
CA GLY A 285 11.78 1.28 -12.53
C GLY A 285 10.38 1.29 -13.14
N ASP A 286 9.64 0.20 -13.04
CA ASP A 286 8.33 0.07 -13.68
C ASP A 286 7.17 0.46 -12.74
N THR A 287 6.02 0.78 -13.33
CA THR A 287 4.78 1.05 -12.61
C THR A 287 3.70 0.08 -13.07
N LEU A 288 3.36 -0.87 -12.20
CA LEU A 288 2.31 -1.85 -12.44
C LEU A 288 0.95 -1.27 -12.07
N ASN A 289 0.09 -1.04 -13.06
CA ASN A 289 -1.26 -0.52 -12.86
C ASN A 289 -2.23 -1.65 -12.49
N VAL A 290 -2.96 -1.46 -11.39
CA VAL A 290 -4.07 -2.33 -10.99
C VAL A 290 -5.27 -1.42 -10.76
N ASN A 291 -6.05 -1.14 -11.80
CA ASN A 291 -6.94 0.03 -11.80
C ASN A 291 -8.30 -0.20 -12.47
N GLY A 292 -8.73 -1.46 -12.61
CA GLY A 292 -10.03 -1.78 -13.20
C GLY A 292 -10.14 -1.47 -14.69
N GLY A 293 -9.03 -1.29 -15.40
CA GLY A 293 -8.99 -1.04 -16.85
C GLY A 293 -8.90 0.44 -17.24
N MET A 294 -8.76 1.34 -16.27
CA MET A 294 -8.57 2.77 -16.56
C MET A 294 -7.29 2.99 -17.40
N PRO A 295 -7.36 3.75 -18.51
CA PRO A 295 -6.19 4.05 -19.32
C PRO A 295 -5.14 4.86 -18.56
N THR A 296 -3.87 4.48 -18.68
CA THR A 296 -2.71 5.24 -18.15
C THR A 296 -1.66 5.44 -19.25
N PRO A 297 -0.93 6.57 -19.26
CA PRO A 297 0.22 6.79 -20.14
C PRO A 297 1.37 5.79 -19.95
#